data_AF-A2FQK7-F1
#
_entry.id   AF-A2FQK7-F1
#
_cell.length_a   1.000
_cell.length_b   1.000
_cell.length_c   1.000
_cell.angle_alpha   90.00
_cell.angle_beta   90.00
_cell.angle_gamma   90.00
#
_symmetry.space_group_name_H-M   'P 1'
#
loop_
_entity.id
_entity.type
_entity.pdbx_description
1 polymer ?
#
loop_
_entity_poly.entity_id
_entity_poly.type
_entity_poly.pdbx_seq_one_letter_code
_entity_poly.pdbx_strand_id
1 'polypeptide(L)'
;MYEDEFIENVPESLRKYYIIENLVFDTTIDNVDETIDKIYQFPNVSTFYLINLIIYAAEQRRFNFKALAMLFSKVRKGRITFPYTDFIQYAEKCGYVRPTQIRSLEYITRTAEELEIPFPKGTIAYEIATNNYQNVVTLSANTNLLKEQFTYEKDLVSCLDIAAACGNLEIFNYLQINGLEITQSTIQCAISGGNNDIIETIAQQGHNFEHCILYAIHHHRHKIFDWLLDEYGCIGQTLTDCIASFNTYAFIRCLEAGLDINETDHTFFQEPPFLMAVKVGIPELVLYITEHGGQKIDNSRLLFSYATTEEVRQCLLSLGYEEPQDGIRPSRRCISMRHRSWV
;
A
#
# COMPACT_ATOMS: atom_id res chain seq x y z
N MET A 1 -7.25 23.88 1.07
CA MET A 1 -6.50 23.60 -0.16
C MET A 1 -5.40 22.64 0.25
N TYR A 2 -5.29 21.49 -0.39
CA TYR A 2 -4.24 20.52 -0.08
C TYR A 2 -2.95 21.07 -0.72
N GLU A 3 -1.99 21.52 0.11
CA GLU A 3 -0.69 21.99 -0.36
C GLU A 3 0.25 20.80 -0.42
N ASP A 4 0.41 20.24 -1.62
CA ASP A 4 1.33 19.14 -1.90
C ASP A 4 2.14 19.52 -3.14
N GLU A 5 3.47 19.48 -3.01
CA GLU A 5 4.41 19.87 -4.06
C GLU A 5 4.32 18.99 -5.30
N PHE A 6 3.82 17.75 -5.18
CA PHE A 6 3.79 16.80 -6.28
C PHE A 6 2.51 16.89 -7.12
N ILE A 7 1.47 17.61 -6.66
CA ILE A 7 0.16 17.65 -7.33
C ILE A 7 0.21 18.24 -8.74
N GLU A 8 1.14 19.16 -8.99
CA GLU A 8 1.28 19.82 -10.29
C GLU A 8 1.71 18.84 -11.38
N ASN A 9 2.42 17.78 -11.01
CA ASN A 9 2.86 16.70 -11.91
C ASN A 9 1.76 15.66 -12.19
N VAL A 10 0.57 15.79 -11.58
CA VAL A 10 -0.55 14.85 -11.80
C VAL A 10 -1.58 15.49 -12.74
N PRO A 11 -1.99 14.80 -13.83
CA PRO A 11 -3.04 15.28 -14.73
C PRO A 11 -4.34 15.60 -13.99
N GLU A 12 -5.02 16.67 -14.39
CA GLU A 12 -6.22 17.17 -13.71
C GLU A 12 -7.30 16.10 -13.53
N SER A 13 -7.49 15.24 -14.53
CA SER A 13 -8.45 14.12 -14.51
C SER A 13 -8.17 13.09 -13.41
N LEU A 14 -6.92 13.00 -12.93
CA LEU A 14 -6.47 12.01 -11.95
C LEU A 14 -6.14 12.62 -10.58
N ARG A 15 -6.04 13.95 -10.46
CA ARG A 15 -5.67 14.63 -9.19
C ARG A 15 -6.51 14.21 -8.00
N LYS A 16 -7.80 13.95 -8.19
CA LYS A 16 -8.68 13.52 -7.08
C LYS A 16 -8.22 12.18 -6.48
N TYR A 17 -7.75 11.24 -7.29
CA TYR A 17 -7.29 9.93 -6.82
C TYR A 17 -6.00 10.06 -6.06
N TYR A 18 -5.03 10.78 -6.64
CA TYR A 18 -3.79 11.13 -5.99
C TYR A 18 -3.99 11.80 -4.60
N ILE A 19 -4.88 12.79 -4.48
CA ILE A 19 -5.16 13.43 -3.18
C ILE A 19 -5.74 12.42 -2.18
N ILE A 20 -6.69 11.59 -2.61
CA ILE A 20 -7.34 10.60 -1.75
C ILE A 20 -6.34 9.52 -1.30
N GLU A 21 -5.46 9.08 -2.20
CA GLU A 21 -4.38 8.14 -1.94
C GLU A 21 -3.48 8.66 -0.82
N ASN A 22 -2.97 9.88 -0.94
CA ASN A 22 -2.13 10.47 0.11
C ASN A 22 -2.89 10.70 1.42
N LEU A 23 -4.15 11.15 1.36
CA LEU A 23 -4.99 11.27 2.55
C LEU A 23 -5.12 9.94 3.31
N VAL A 24 -5.34 8.83 2.60
CA VAL A 24 -5.44 7.50 3.22
C VAL A 24 -4.10 7.04 3.77
N PHE A 25 -3.01 7.18 3.01
CA PHE A 25 -1.69 6.75 3.47
C PHE A 25 -1.21 7.56 4.68
N ASP A 26 -1.44 8.86 4.70
CA ASP A 26 -1.02 9.77 5.79
C ASP A 26 -2.01 9.82 6.97
N THR A 27 -3.01 8.94 6.97
CA THR A 27 -3.95 8.85 8.09
C THR A 27 -3.24 8.38 9.36
N THR A 28 -3.40 9.17 10.42
CA THR A 28 -2.99 8.89 11.79
C THR A 28 -4.21 8.92 12.71
N ILE A 29 -4.03 8.53 13.97
CA ILE A 29 -5.11 8.58 14.97
C ILE A 29 -5.59 10.03 15.16
N ASP A 30 -4.67 10.99 15.06
CA ASP A 30 -4.96 12.41 15.36
C ASP A 30 -5.68 13.12 14.20
N ASN A 31 -5.50 12.67 12.96
CA ASN A 31 -6.05 13.34 11.77
C ASN A 31 -7.18 12.55 11.07
N VAL A 32 -7.60 11.39 11.59
CA VAL A 32 -8.57 10.53 10.89
C VAL A 32 -9.92 11.21 10.64
N ASP A 33 -10.35 12.10 11.53
CA ASP A 33 -11.58 12.88 11.40
C ASP A 33 -11.47 13.94 10.31
N GLU A 34 -10.34 14.66 10.24
CA GLU A 34 -10.07 15.62 9.18
C GLU A 34 -9.93 14.91 7.82
N THR A 35 -9.29 13.74 7.81
CA THR A 35 -9.11 12.91 6.61
C THR A 35 -10.45 12.52 6.01
N ILE A 36 -11.39 12.04 6.82
CA ILE A 36 -12.71 11.65 6.31
C ILE A 36 -13.49 12.86 5.76
N ASP A 37 -13.39 14.03 6.42
CA ASP A 37 -14.04 15.25 5.95
C ASP A 37 -13.48 15.71 4.60
N LYS A 38 -12.16 15.61 4.40
CA LYS A 38 -11.53 15.89 3.10
C LYS A 38 -11.93 14.88 2.03
N ILE A 39 -11.95 13.59 2.34
CA ILE A 39 -12.39 12.55 1.38
C ILE A 39 -13.83 12.81 0.92
N TYR A 40 -14.74 13.22 1.83
CA TYR A 40 -16.13 13.52 1.47
C TYR A 40 -16.32 14.79 0.64
N GLN A 41 -15.29 15.63 0.44
CA GLN A 41 -15.35 16.74 -0.50
C GLN A 41 -15.23 16.29 -1.97
N PHE A 42 -14.82 15.04 -2.23
CA PHE A 42 -14.72 14.48 -3.57
C PHE A 42 -15.99 13.69 -3.94
N PRO A 43 -16.93 14.27 -4.71
CA PRO A 43 -18.12 13.53 -5.13
C PRO A 43 -17.74 12.39 -6.09
N ASN A 44 -18.61 11.38 -6.17
CA ASN A 44 -18.51 10.27 -7.12
C ASN A 44 -17.27 9.37 -6.96
N VAL A 45 -16.60 9.41 -5.81
CA VAL A 45 -15.60 8.40 -5.47
C VAL A 45 -16.32 7.16 -4.97
N SER A 46 -16.08 6.04 -5.64
CA SER A 46 -16.70 4.78 -5.25
C SER A 46 -16.25 4.35 -3.84
N THR A 47 -17.23 4.03 -2.99
CA THR A 47 -16.99 3.38 -1.68
C THR A 47 -16.17 2.09 -1.83
N PHE A 48 -16.32 1.38 -2.96
CA PHE A 48 -15.55 0.15 -3.21
C PHE A 48 -14.06 0.44 -3.43
N TYR A 49 -13.74 1.49 -4.21
CA TYR A 49 -12.36 1.95 -4.42
C TYR A 49 -11.73 2.34 -3.07
N LEU A 50 -12.39 3.20 -2.29
CA LEU A 50 -11.88 3.64 -0.99
C LEU A 50 -11.64 2.48 -0.03
N ILE A 51 -12.56 1.51 0.03
CA ILE A 51 -12.41 0.32 0.88
C ILE A 51 -11.16 -0.47 0.48
N ASN A 52 -10.93 -0.70 -0.81
CA ASN A 52 -9.77 -1.46 -1.26
C ASN A 52 -8.46 -0.68 -1.05
N LEU A 53 -8.47 0.63 -1.28
CA LEU A 53 -7.34 1.52 -1.00
C LEU A 53 -6.97 1.47 0.48
N ILE A 54 -7.95 1.55 1.40
CA ILE A 54 -7.68 1.46 2.85
C ILE A 54 -7.15 0.08 3.25
N ILE A 55 -7.72 -1.00 2.69
CA ILE A 55 -7.21 -2.36 2.95
C ILE A 55 -5.77 -2.49 2.46
N TYR A 56 -5.48 -2.01 1.25
CA TYR A 56 -4.15 -2.01 0.68
C TYR A 56 -3.18 -1.20 1.54
N ALA A 57 -3.53 0.04 1.89
CA ALA A 57 -2.72 0.90 2.75
C ALA A 57 -2.44 0.24 4.12
N ALA A 58 -3.42 -0.49 4.68
CA ALA A 58 -3.21 -1.22 5.94
C ALA A 58 -2.20 -2.35 5.79
N GLU A 59 -2.24 -3.10 4.69
CA GLU A 59 -1.26 -4.15 4.40
C GLU A 59 0.17 -3.57 4.27
N GLN A 60 0.31 -2.32 3.82
CA GLN A 60 1.62 -1.63 3.72
C GLN A 60 2.01 -0.88 5.00
N ARG A 61 1.06 -0.49 5.86
CA ARG A 61 1.28 0.32 7.08
C ARG A 61 0.64 -0.35 8.30
N ARG A 62 1.18 -1.53 8.66
CA ARG A 62 0.65 -2.35 9.76
C ARG A 62 0.55 -1.60 11.10
N PHE A 63 1.55 -0.79 11.42
CA PHE A 63 1.58 0.01 12.65
C PHE A 63 0.52 1.13 12.68
N ASN A 64 -0.20 1.37 11.55
CA ASN A 64 -1.30 2.32 11.45
C ASN A 64 -2.68 1.63 11.45
N PHE A 65 -2.76 0.33 11.76
CA PHE A 65 -4.02 -0.44 11.77
C PHE A 65 -5.14 0.27 12.52
N LYS A 66 -4.85 0.86 13.70
CA LYS A 66 -5.86 1.57 14.49
C LYS A 66 -6.48 2.75 13.73
N ALA A 67 -5.64 3.61 13.16
CA ALA A 67 -6.09 4.78 12.41
C ALA A 67 -6.85 4.38 11.14
N LEU A 68 -6.31 3.41 10.39
CA LEU A 68 -6.92 2.90 9.16
C LEU A 68 -8.23 2.14 9.43
N ALA A 69 -8.35 1.42 10.56
CA ALA A 69 -9.58 0.77 10.96
C ALA A 69 -10.67 1.79 11.35
N MET A 70 -10.29 2.88 12.02
CA MET A 70 -11.20 4.01 12.28
C MET A 70 -11.69 4.61 10.97
N LEU A 71 -10.78 4.93 10.03
CA LEU A 71 -11.13 5.45 8.71
C LEU A 71 -12.05 4.49 7.94
N PHE A 72 -11.67 3.22 7.90
CA PHE A 72 -12.44 2.14 7.28
C PHE A 72 -13.86 2.07 7.84
N SER A 73 -14.03 2.17 9.17
CA SER A 73 -15.35 2.10 9.80
C SER A 73 -16.28 3.25 9.38
N LYS A 74 -15.73 4.42 9.04
CA LYS A 74 -16.48 5.61 8.62
C LYS A 74 -16.84 5.59 7.14
N VAL A 75 -15.97 5.05 6.29
CA VAL A 75 -16.20 4.93 4.85
C VAL A 75 -17.14 3.77 4.53
N ARG A 76 -17.02 2.67 5.26
CA ARG A 76 -17.71 1.42 4.94
C ARG A 76 -19.23 1.55 5.08
N LYS A 77 -19.93 1.32 3.96
CA LYS A 77 -21.40 1.27 3.89
C LYS A 77 -21.88 -0.05 3.27
N GLY A 78 -23.01 -0.56 3.75
CA GLY A 78 -23.69 -1.72 3.18
C GLY A 78 -23.11 -3.09 3.57
N ARG A 79 -23.62 -4.15 2.91
CA ARG A 79 -23.23 -5.55 3.14
C ARG A 79 -22.16 -5.97 2.14
N ILE A 80 -20.90 -5.69 2.47
CA ILE A 80 -19.71 -6.14 1.73
C ILE A 80 -19.10 -7.33 2.46
N THR A 81 -18.49 -8.25 1.69
CA THR A 81 -17.71 -9.37 2.24
C THR A 81 -16.24 -9.19 1.86
N PHE A 82 -15.36 -9.49 2.81
CA PHE A 82 -13.93 -9.17 2.74
C PHE A 82 -13.08 -10.44 2.68
N PRO A 83 -11.90 -10.39 2.02
CA PRO A 83 -10.90 -11.42 2.16
C PRO A 83 -10.44 -11.53 3.62
N TYR A 84 -9.90 -12.69 3.97
CA TYR A 84 -9.27 -12.90 5.25
C TYR A 84 -7.85 -12.34 5.22
N THR A 85 -7.66 -11.17 5.83
CA THR A 85 -6.35 -10.50 5.99
C THR A 85 -6.17 -10.11 7.45
N ASP A 86 -4.93 -9.85 7.88
CA ASP A 86 -4.65 -9.46 9.27
C ASP A 86 -5.38 -8.15 9.66
N PHE A 87 -5.47 -7.20 8.72
CA PHE A 87 -6.23 -5.97 8.93
C PHE A 87 -7.73 -6.21 9.09
N ILE A 88 -8.33 -7.09 8.27
CA ILE A 88 -9.77 -7.40 8.38
C ILE A 88 -10.08 -8.15 9.67
N GLN A 89 -9.17 -9.02 10.13
CA GLN A 89 -9.28 -9.65 11.45
C GLN A 89 -9.16 -8.62 12.57
N TYR A 90 -8.21 -7.69 12.49
CA TYR A 90 -8.08 -6.60 13.45
C TYR A 90 -9.37 -5.78 13.53
N ALA A 91 -9.91 -5.39 12.38
CA ALA A 91 -11.18 -4.67 12.28
C ALA A 91 -12.37 -5.46 12.86
N GLU A 92 -12.36 -6.80 12.77
CA GLU A 92 -13.35 -7.66 13.43
C GLU A 92 -13.20 -7.65 14.95
N LYS A 93 -11.98 -7.80 15.47
CA LYS A 93 -11.71 -7.74 16.91
C LYS A 93 -12.08 -6.40 17.53
N CYS A 94 -11.94 -5.31 16.77
CA CYS A 94 -12.38 -3.97 17.18
C CYS A 94 -13.88 -3.71 16.98
N GLY A 95 -14.65 -4.65 16.41
CA GLY A 95 -16.09 -4.54 16.21
C GLY A 95 -16.52 -3.77 14.96
N TYR A 96 -15.59 -3.41 14.07
CA TYR A 96 -15.87 -2.70 12.82
C TYR A 96 -16.37 -3.63 11.70
N VAL A 97 -16.00 -4.92 11.74
CA VAL A 97 -16.43 -5.96 10.79
C VAL A 97 -17.14 -7.09 11.53
N ARG A 98 -18.26 -7.58 10.98
CA ARG A 98 -18.94 -8.77 11.54
C ARG A 98 -18.29 -10.05 11.01
N PRO A 99 -18.17 -11.13 11.80
CA PRO A 99 -17.61 -12.40 11.34
C PRO A 99 -18.25 -12.95 10.06
N THR A 100 -19.57 -12.79 9.90
CA THR A 100 -20.32 -13.22 8.70
C THR A 100 -19.93 -12.48 7.41
N GLN A 101 -19.11 -11.43 7.53
CA GLN A 101 -18.58 -10.67 6.39
C GLN A 101 -17.20 -11.15 5.95
N ILE A 102 -16.55 -12.07 6.66
CA ILE A 102 -15.19 -12.52 6.36
C ILE A 102 -15.22 -13.85 5.59
N ARG A 103 -14.41 -13.94 4.53
CA ARG A 103 -14.31 -15.13 3.67
C ARG A 103 -13.20 -16.06 4.14
N SER A 104 -13.33 -16.70 5.30
CA SER A 104 -12.53 -17.88 5.68
C SER A 104 -13.09 -18.51 6.96
N LEU A 105 -12.81 -19.81 7.14
CA LEU A 105 -13.16 -20.61 8.32
C LEU A 105 -11.99 -20.76 9.32
N GLU A 106 -10.79 -20.28 8.98
CA GLU A 106 -9.65 -20.36 9.89
C GLU A 106 -9.75 -19.26 10.94
N TYR A 107 -10.20 -19.63 12.14
CA TYR A 107 -10.16 -18.74 13.30
C TYR A 107 -8.73 -18.71 13.85
N ILE A 108 -8.02 -17.61 13.60
CA ILE A 108 -6.76 -17.32 14.30
C ILE A 108 -7.13 -16.78 15.69
N THR A 109 -6.40 -17.23 16.71
CA THR A 109 -6.64 -16.88 18.12
C THR A 109 -5.97 -15.58 18.56
N ARG A 110 -5.36 -14.83 17.63
CA ARG A 110 -4.66 -13.56 17.93
C ARG A 110 -5.65 -12.48 18.38
N THR A 111 -5.23 -11.72 19.38
CA THR A 111 -5.87 -10.50 19.87
C THR A 111 -5.67 -9.33 18.90
N ALA A 112 -6.41 -8.24 19.09
CA ALA A 112 -6.21 -7.01 18.31
C ALA A 112 -4.79 -6.44 18.51
N GLU A 113 -4.28 -6.45 19.75
CA GLU A 113 -2.92 -5.96 20.07
C GLU A 113 -1.86 -6.80 19.36
N GLU A 114 -1.98 -8.13 19.36
CA GLU A 114 -1.05 -9.02 18.65
C GLU A 114 -1.13 -8.85 17.12
N LEU A 115 -2.27 -8.45 16.57
CA LEU A 115 -2.41 -8.17 15.14
C LEU A 115 -1.78 -6.82 14.77
N GLU A 116 -1.92 -5.80 15.62
CA GLU A 116 -1.35 -4.47 15.42
C GLU A 116 0.17 -4.47 15.54
N ILE A 117 0.70 -5.12 16.58
CA ILE A 117 2.13 -5.28 16.81
C ILE A 117 2.45 -6.78 16.79
N PRO A 118 2.99 -7.34 15.70
CA PRO A 118 3.21 -8.78 15.55
C PRO A 118 4.44 -9.30 16.30
N PHE A 119 4.84 -8.62 17.39
CA PHE A 119 5.96 -9.00 18.24
C PHE A 119 5.47 -9.25 19.66
N PRO A 120 5.93 -10.30 20.35
CA PRO A 120 5.50 -10.56 21.73
C PRO A 120 5.90 -9.41 22.66
N LYS A 121 4.98 -9.01 23.54
CA LYS A 121 5.20 -7.95 24.52
C LYS A 121 6.41 -8.24 25.41
N GLY A 122 7.24 -7.22 25.64
CA GLY A 122 8.46 -7.32 26.44
C GLY A 122 9.68 -7.88 25.68
N THR A 123 9.53 -8.20 24.39
CA THR A 123 10.69 -8.46 23.51
C THR A 123 11.28 -7.15 23.03
N ILE A 124 12.58 -7.14 22.69
CA ILE A 124 13.22 -5.94 22.13
C ILE A 124 12.54 -5.49 20.82
N ALA A 125 12.09 -6.41 19.97
CA ALA A 125 11.33 -6.11 18.76
C ALA A 125 10.03 -5.34 19.04
N TYR A 126 9.29 -5.72 20.10
CA TYR A 126 8.09 -4.98 20.52
C TYR A 126 8.43 -3.56 20.98
N GLU A 127 9.49 -3.40 21.78
CA GLU A 127 9.92 -2.07 22.25
C GLU A 127 10.42 -1.20 21.11
N ILE A 128 11.07 -1.77 20.08
CA ILE A 128 11.44 -1.05 18.85
C ILE A 128 10.19 -0.62 18.10
N ALA A 129 9.25 -1.54 17.85
CA ALA A 129 8.03 -1.27 17.10
C ALA A 129 7.13 -0.23 17.76
N THR A 130 7.18 -0.12 19.09
CA THR A 130 6.46 0.88 19.88
C THR A 130 7.25 2.16 20.16
N ASN A 131 8.43 2.31 19.55
CA ASN A 131 9.34 3.44 19.70
C ASN A 131 9.71 3.74 21.17
N ASN A 132 9.95 2.69 21.97
CA ASN A 132 10.33 2.81 23.37
C ASN A 132 11.85 2.73 23.55
N TYR A 133 12.54 3.82 23.21
CA TYR A 133 14.00 3.90 23.23
C TYR A 133 14.63 3.45 24.57
N GLN A 134 14.08 3.89 25.70
CA GLN A 134 14.63 3.58 27.02
C GLN A 134 14.59 2.07 27.32
N ASN A 135 13.52 1.39 26.93
CA ASN A 135 13.42 -0.06 27.09
C ASN A 135 14.32 -0.80 26.10
N VAL A 136 14.48 -0.29 24.87
CA VAL A 136 15.45 -0.85 23.91
C VAL A 136 16.86 -0.83 24.51
N VAL A 137 17.31 0.31 25.05
CA VAL A 137 18.62 0.43 25.72
C VAL A 137 18.75 -0.50 26.93
N THR A 138 17.66 -0.69 27.67
CA THR A 138 17.66 -1.56 28.87
C THR A 138 17.77 -3.03 28.48
N LEU A 139 17.04 -3.47 27.45
CA LEU A 139 17.04 -4.85 26.98
C LEU A 139 18.33 -5.18 26.22
N SER A 140 18.88 -4.24 25.43
CA SER A 140 20.10 -4.42 24.64
C SER A 140 21.37 -4.56 25.47
N ALA A 141 21.34 -4.24 26.78
CA ALA A 141 22.43 -4.50 27.71
C ALA A 141 22.87 -5.99 27.69
N ASN A 142 21.97 -6.89 27.30
CA ASN A 142 22.31 -8.24 26.88
C ASN A 142 22.56 -8.26 25.36
N THR A 143 23.82 -8.17 24.93
CA THR A 143 24.23 -8.07 23.51
C THR A 143 23.73 -9.21 22.61
N ASN A 144 23.31 -10.34 23.19
CA ASN A 144 22.77 -11.45 22.41
C ASN A 144 21.37 -11.14 21.86
N LEU A 145 20.56 -10.35 22.57
CA LEU A 145 19.20 -9.98 22.14
C LEU A 145 19.22 -9.09 20.89
N LEU A 146 20.28 -8.30 20.71
CA LEU A 146 20.45 -7.45 19.54
C LEU A 146 20.66 -8.25 18.24
N LYS A 147 21.19 -9.48 18.35
CA LYS A 147 21.46 -10.37 17.20
C LYS A 147 20.33 -11.34 16.93
N GLU A 148 19.25 -11.30 17.71
CA GLU A 148 18.09 -12.13 17.46
C GLU A 148 17.37 -11.69 16.17
N GLN A 149 16.90 -12.69 15.43
CA GLN A 149 16.01 -12.48 14.29
C GLN A 149 14.59 -12.81 14.72
N PHE A 150 13.64 -12.02 14.24
CA PHE A 150 12.22 -12.16 14.53
C PHE A 150 11.50 -12.60 13.27
N THR A 151 10.53 -13.49 13.41
CA THR A 151 9.64 -13.80 12.29
C THR A 151 8.65 -12.66 12.13
N TYR A 152 8.74 -11.94 11.01
CA TYR A 152 7.72 -11.00 10.58
C TYR A 152 7.07 -11.57 9.32
N GLU A 153 5.80 -11.97 9.47
CA GLU A 153 5.03 -12.65 8.44
C GLU A 153 5.67 -13.96 7.95
N LYS A 154 6.50 -13.91 6.91
CA LYS A 154 7.22 -15.08 6.37
C LYS A 154 8.73 -14.90 6.37
N ASP A 155 9.20 -13.71 6.72
CA ASP A 155 10.60 -13.31 6.60
C ASP A 155 11.21 -13.17 7.99
N LEU A 156 12.55 -13.27 8.04
CA LEU A 156 13.32 -13.06 9.25
C LEU A 156 13.87 -11.65 9.23
N VAL A 157 13.47 -10.85 10.22
CA VAL A 157 13.87 -9.45 10.35
C VAL A 157 14.74 -9.25 11.59
N SER A 158 15.75 -8.39 11.47
CA SER A 158 16.60 -7.98 12.59
C SER A 158 16.01 -6.79 13.35
N CYS A 159 16.57 -6.46 14.52
CA CYS A 159 16.24 -5.23 15.24
C CYS A 159 16.41 -3.97 14.36
N LEU A 160 17.45 -3.94 13.51
CA LEU A 160 17.75 -2.80 12.66
C LEU A 160 16.71 -2.65 11.55
N ASP A 161 16.25 -3.76 10.97
CA ASP A 161 15.20 -3.79 9.95
C ASP A 161 13.87 -3.26 10.53
N ILE A 162 13.50 -3.70 11.73
CA ILE A 162 12.29 -3.21 12.43
C ILE A 162 12.40 -1.71 12.69
N ALA A 163 13.55 -1.22 13.19
CA ALA A 163 13.74 0.20 13.44
C ALA A 163 13.63 1.04 12.16
N ALA A 164 14.18 0.55 11.05
CA ALA A 164 14.10 1.18 9.73
C ALA A 164 12.65 1.20 9.20
N ALA A 165 11.93 0.08 9.28
CA ALA A 165 10.54 -0.05 8.85
C ALA A 165 9.58 0.83 9.67
N CYS A 166 9.87 1.05 10.95
CA CYS A 166 9.11 1.99 11.79
C CYS A 166 9.53 3.46 11.59
N GLY A 167 10.63 3.73 10.88
CA GLY A 167 11.16 5.09 10.72
C GLY A 167 11.75 5.69 12.01
N ASN A 168 12.14 4.85 12.98
CA ASN A 168 12.63 5.29 14.29
C ASN A 168 14.13 5.62 14.24
N LEU A 169 14.46 6.83 13.77
CA LEU A 169 15.85 7.29 13.55
C LEU A 169 16.76 7.13 14.79
N GLU A 170 16.27 7.49 15.97
CA GLU A 170 17.07 7.41 17.21
C GLU A 170 17.45 5.97 17.55
N ILE A 171 16.49 5.05 17.48
CA ILE A 171 16.72 3.62 17.72
C ILE A 171 17.62 3.04 16.61
N PHE A 172 17.38 3.40 15.35
CA PHE A 172 18.21 2.96 14.22
C PHE A 172 19.69 3.32 14.43
N ASN A 173 19.96 4.59 14.75
CA ASN A 173 21.32 5.08 15.02
C ASN A 173 21.96 4.37 16.22
N TYR A 174 21.20 4.16 17.30
CA TYR A 174 21.67 3.41 18.45
C TYR A 174 22.07 1.97 18.08
N LEU A 175 21.24 1.28 17.30
CA LEU A 175 21.51 -0.09 16.86
C LEU A 175 22.76 -0.16 15.96
N GLN A 176 22.95 0.80 15.04
CA GLN A 176 24.16 0.87 14.21
C GLN A 176 25.43 1.09 15.05
N ILE A 177 25.39 2.00 16.03
CA ILE A 177 26.55 2.25 16.93
C ILE A 177 26.91 0.99 17.73
N ASN A 178 25.92 0.14 18.03
CA ASN A 178 26.13 -1.16 18.69
C ASN A 178 26.53 -2.28 17.72
N GLY A 179 26.85 -1.97 16.47
CA GLY A 179 27.48 -2.87 15.52
C GLY A 179 26.52 -3.74 14.71
N LEU A 180 25.25 -3.34 14.57
CA LEU A 180 24.34 -4.00 13.63
C LEU A 180 24.64 -3.52 12.21
N GLU A 181 24.76 -4.47 11.30
CA GLU A 181 25.08 -4.21 9.89
C GLU A 181 23.81 -3.92 9.09
N ILE A 182 23.91 -2.94 8.17
CA ILE A 182 22.87 -2.71 7.17
C ILE A 182 22.93 -3.84 6.14
N THR A 183 21.77 -4.45 5.90
CA THR A 183 21.58 -5.46 4.85
C THR A 183 20.62 -4.93 3.78
N GLN A 184 20.41 -5.70 2.70
CA GLN A 184 19.41 -5.34 1.70
C GLN A 184 17.99 -5.21 2.28
N SER A 185 17.62 -6.08 3.24
CA SER A 185 16.31 -5.98 3.92
C SER A 185 16.21 -4.69 4.74
N THR A 186 17.31 -4.23 5.35
CA THR A 186 17.36 -2.95 6.06
C THR A 186 17.07 -1.77 5.13
N ILE A 187 17.62 -1.79 3.91
CA ILE A 187 17.39 -0.76 2.89
C ILE A 187 15.92 -0.74 2.46
N GLN A 188 15.34 -1.92 2.20
CA GLN A 188 13.95 -2.09 1.84
C GLN A 188 13.02 -1.57 2.95
N CYS A 189 13.29 -1.97 4.20
CA CYS A 189 12.60 -1.50 5.38
C CYS A 189 12.69 0.02 5.55
N ALA A 190 13.86 0.63 5.34
CA ALA A 190 14.04 2.07 5.44
C ALA A 190 13.16 2.84 4.43
N ILE A 191 13.06 2.34 3.20
CA ILE A 191 12.18 2.92 2.18
C ILE A 191 10.72 2.76 2.59
N SER A 192 10.31 1.56 3.01
CA SER A 192 8.95 1.30 3.50
C SER A 192 8.57 2.24 4.66
N GLY A 193 9.49 2.42 5.62
CA GLY A 193 9.34 3.32 6.77
C GLY A 193 9.30 4.80 6.37
N GLY A 194 9.98 5.18 5.29
CA GLY A 194 9.90 6.50 4.68
C GLY A 194 10.59 7.61 5.46
N ASN A 195 11.51 7.27 6.38
CA ASN A 195 12.31 8.26 7.08
C ASN A 195 13.51 8.67 6.21
N ASN A 196 13.48 9.92 5.71
CA ASN A 196 14.53 10.43 4.80
C ASN A 196 15.92 10.44 5.45
N ASP A 197 16.03 10.70 6.76
CA ASP A 197 17.32 10.77 7.45
C ASP A 197 17.96 9.38 7.54
N ILE A 198 17.15 8.33 7.75
CA ILE A 198 17.63 6.93 7.71
C ILE A 198 18.14 6.60 6.30
N ILE A 199 17.37 6.94 5.27
CA ILE A 199 17.72 6.66 3.87
C ILE A 199 19.00 7.39 3.47
N GLU A 200 19.11 8.68 3.83
CA GLU A 200 20.31 9.48 3.59
C GLU A 200 21.52 8.89 4.31
N THR A 201 21.36 8.48 5.58
CA THR A 201 22.42 7.81 6.36
C THR A 201 22.92 6.54 5.66
N ILE A 202 22.00 5.70 5.16
CA ILE A 202 22.33 4.47 4.43
C ILE A 202 23.04 4.79 3.10
N ALA A 203 22.56 5.78 2.35
CA ALA A 203 23.15 6.19 1.08
C ALA A 203 24.56 6.76 1.25
N GLN A 204 24.79 7.60 2.27
CA GLN A 204 26.12 8.16 2.59
C GLN A 204 27.15 7.08 2.97
N GLN A 205 26.69 5.94 3.49
CA GLN A 205 27.55 4.77 3.78
C GLN A 205 27.88 3.94 2.52
N GLY A 206 27.37 4.32 1.35
CA GLY A 206 27.70 3.70 0.06
C GLY A 206 26.91 2.43 -0.26
N HIS A 207 25.77 2.20 0.42
CA HIS A 207 24.86 1.10 0.10
C HIS A 207 24.09 1.36 -1.20
N ASN A 208 23.80 0.30 -1.95
CA ASN A 208 23.11 0.36 -3.24
C ASN A 208 21.59 0.21 -3.05
N PHE A 209 20.80 1.05 -3.74
CA PHE A 209 19.34 1.04 -3.74
C PHE A 209 18.72 0.49 -5.03
N GLU A 210 19.54 -0.11 -5.91
CA GLU A 210 19.06 -0.79 -7.11
C GLU A 210 17.98 -1.82 -6.78
N HIS A 211 16.94 -1.88 -7.63
CA HIS A 211 15.74 -2.71 -7.45
C HIS A 211 14.87 -2.40 -6.21
N CYS A 212 15.08 -1.27 -5.52
CA CYS A 212 14.27 -0.91 -4.35
C CYS A 212 13.09 0.03 -4.67
N ILE A 213 12.95 0.50 -5.91
CA ILE A 213 11.93 1.47 -6.30
C ILE A 213 10.49 0.97 -6.08
N LEU A 214 10.25 -0.34 -6.20
CA LEU A 214 8.95 -0.95 -5.91
C LEU A 214 8.47 -0.69 -4.47
N TYR A 215 9.38 -0.67 -3.49
CA TYR A 215 9.03 -0.37 -2.10
C TYR A 215 8.52 1.07 -1.95
N ALA A 216 9.13 2.03 -2.67
CA ALA A 216 8.67 3.41 -2.66
C ALA A 216 7.29 3.56 -3.34
N ILE A 217 7.03 2.80 -4.40
CA ILE A 217 5.73 2.72 -5.08
C ILE A 217 4.67 2.14 -4.13
N HIS A 218 4.93 0.99 -3.51
CA HIS A 218 3.97 0.31 -2.65
C HIS A 218 3.61 1.11 -1.40
N HIS A 219 4.57 1.83 -0.81
CA HIS A 219 4.38 2.58 0.44
C HIS A 219 4.04 4.07 0.24
N HIS A 220 3.85 4.51 -1.01
CA HIS A 220 3.53 5.89 -1.38
C HIS A 220 4.55 6.89 -0.86
N ARG A 221 5.83 6.60 -1.11
CA ARG A 221 6.96 7.43 -0.68
C ARG A 221 7.44 8.31 -1.83
N HIS A 222 6.62 9.26 -2.27
CA HIS A 222 6.85 10.02 -3.51
C HIS A 222 8.23 10.67 -3.60
N LYS A 223 8.69 11.36 -2.55
CA LYS A 223 10.04 11.94 -2.52
C LYS A 223 11.16 10.92 -2.69
N ILE A 224 11.04 9.76 -2.04
CA ILE A 224 12.02 8.68 -2.12
C ILE A 224 11.93 7.99 -3.48
N PHE A 225 10.71 7.81 -4.00
CA PHE A 225 10.47 7.28 -5.33
C PHE A 225 11.12 8.15 -6.41
N ASP A 226 10.96 9.47 -6.35
CA ASP A 226 11.57 10.41 -7.29
C ASP A 226 13.09 10.32 -7.27
N TRP A 227 13.69 10.33 -6.07
CA TRP A 227 15.13 10.14 -5.93
C TRP A 227 15.60 8.78 -6.52
N LEU A 228 14.88 7.69 -6.24
CA LEU A 228 15.20 6.38 -6.79
C LEU A 228 15.05 6.34 -8.32
N LEU A 229 14.03 7.01 -8.86
CA LEU A 229 13.78 7.10 -10.29
C LEU A 229 14.89 7.87 -10.99
N ASP A 230 15.33 8.99 -10.42
CA ASP A 230 16.37 9.83 -10.99
C ASP A 230 17.75 9.15 -10.95
N GLU A 231 18.08 8.47 -9.84
CA GLU A 231 19.38 7.83 -9.66
C GLU A 231 19.50 6.46 -10.34
N TYR A 232 18.43 5.65 -10.33
CA TYR A 232 18.47 4.25 -10.78
C TYR A 232 17.54 3.95 -11.96
N GLY A 233 16.60 4.83 -12.28
CA GLY A 233 15.60 4.60 -13.32
C GLY A 233 14.54 3.56 -12.94
N CYS A 234 13.72 3.17 -13.92
CA CYS A 234 12.68 2.18 -13.72
C CYS A 234 13.15 0.75 -13.97
N ILE A 235 13.91 0.18 -13.04
CA ILE A 235 14.42 -1.19 -13.16
C ILE A 235 13.47 -2.22 -12.55
N GLY A 236 12.77 -2.95 -13.41
CA GLY A 236 12.04 -4.18 -13.06
C GLY A 236 10.60 -3.99 -12.57
N GLN A 237 10.08 -2.77 -12.59
CA GLN A 237 8.66 -2.48 -12.35
C GLN A 237 7.88 -2.26 -13.65
N THR A 238 6.58 -2.46 -13.54
CA THR A 238 5.60 -2.19 -14.60
C THR A 238 4.63 -1.09 -14.17
N LEU A 239 3.92 -0.50 -15.14
CA LEU A 239 2.81 0.40 -14.79
C LEU A 239 1.71 -0.32 -14.00
N THR A 240 1.54 -1.63 -14.20
CA THR A 240 0.59 -2.44 -13.43
C THR A 240 0.92 -2.44 -11.94
N ASP A 241 2.19 -2.44 -11.54
CA ASP A 241 2.60 -2.35 -10.13
C ASP A 241 2.15 -1.03 -9.49
N CYS A 242 2.22 0.07 -10.25
CA CYS A 242 1.75 1.38 -9.79
C CYS A 242 0.23 1.39 -9.57
N ILE A 243 -0.53 0.84 -10.52
CA ILE A 243 -2.00 0.81 -10.46
C ILE A 243 -2.48 -0.15 -9.35
N ALA A 244 -1.86 -1.33 -9.24
CA ALA A 244 -2.15 -2.28 -8.18
C ALA A 244 -1.85 -1.70 -6.80
N SER A 245 -0.82 -0.84 -6.71
CA SER A 245 -0.49 -0.12 -5.48
C SER A 245 -1.39 1.08 -5.18
N PHE A 246 -2.39 1.34 -6.03
CA PHE A 246 -3.19 2.55 -5.99
C PHE A 246 -2.31 3.81 -5.99
N ASN A 247 -1.18 3.83 -6.68
CA ASN A 247 -0.24 4.95 -6.66
C ASN A 247 -0.30 5.70 -7.99
N THR A 248 -1.27 6.62 -8.09
CA THR A 248 -1.51 7.43 -9.29
C THR A 248 -0.28 8.25 -9.65
N TYR A 249 0.43 8.79 -8.65
CA TYR A 249 1.64 9.57 -8.88
C TYR A 249 2.75 8.75 -9.55
N ALA A 250 3.08 7.60 -8.96
CA ALA A 250 4.10 6.72 -9.53
C ALA A 250 3.73 6.24 -10.93
N PHE A 251 2.44 5.96 -11.19
CA PHE A 251 1.97 5.58 -12.53
C PHE A 251 2.31 6.66 -13.57
N ILE A 252 2.02 7.93 -13.28
CA ILE A 252 2.31 9.04 -14.20
C ILE A 252 3.81 9.20 -14.42
N ARG A 253 4.59 9.23 -13.34
CA ARG A 253 6.04 9.40 -13.41
C ARG A 253 6.74 8.26 -14.16
N CYS A 254 6.30 7.01 -13.93
CA CYS A 254 6.80 5.85 -14.66
C CYS A 254 6.45 5.91 -16.16
N LEU A 255 5.24 6.37 -16.51
CA LEU A 255 4.84 6.55 -17.91
C LEU A 255 5.67 7.65 -18.60
N GLU A 256 5.92 8.76 -17.91
CA GLU A 256 6.80 9.85 -18.39
C GLU A 256 8.25 9.40 -18.55
N ALA A 257 8.72 8.50 -17.68
CA ALA A 257 10.03 7.85 -17.79
C ALA A 257 10.11 6.84 -18.97
N GLY A 258 9.02 6.62 -19.70
CA GLY A 258 8.99 5.84 -20.93
C GLY A 258 8.60 4.37 -20.77
N LEU A 259 7.97 3.98 -19.66
CA LEU A 259 7.43 2.62 -19.52
C LEU A 259 6.29 2.39 -20.52
N ASP A 260 6.24 1.17 -21.08
CA ASP A 260 5.22 0.83 -22.07
C ASP A 260 3.85 0.67 -21.39
N ILE A 261 2.89 1.47 -21.87
CA ILE A 261 1.50 1.47 -21.39
C ILE A 261 0.75 0.15 -21.62
N ASN A 262 1.32 -0.74 -22.43
CA ASN A 262 0.80 -2.06 -22.75
C ASN A 262 1.60 -3.20 -22.13
N GLU A 263 2.71 -2.90 -21.43
CA GLU A 263 3.52 -3.93 -20.79
C GLU A 263 2.69 -4.64 -19.72
N THR A 264 2.55 -5.95 -19.89
CA THR A 264 1.86 -6.80 -18.95
C THR A 264 2.70 -7.04 -17.71
N ASP A 265 2.06 -7.27 -16.57
CA ASP A 265 2.79 -7.69 -15.38
C ASP A 265 3.61 -8.97 -15.61
N HIS A 266 4.63 -9.18 -14.78
CA HIS A 266 5.45 -10.40 -14.83
C HIS A 266 4.78 -11.59 -14.12
N THR A 267 3.48 -11.50 -13.83
CA THR A 267 2.75 -12.59 -13.17
C THR A 267 2.29 -13.63 -14.17
N PHE A 268 1.76 -14.76 -13.68
CA PHE A 268 1.19 -15.79 -14.55
C PHE A 268 0.03 -15.27 -15.42
N PHE A 269 -0.69 -14.24 -14.96
CA PHE A 269 -1.86 -13.71 -15.66
C PHE A 269 -1.51 -12.68 -16.73
N GLN A 270 -0.29 -12.11 -16.69
CA GLN A 270 0.22 -11.13 -17.66
C GLN A 270 -0.82 -10.03 -17.91
N GLU A 271 -1.25 -9.38 -16.84
CA GLU A 271 -2.34 -8.41 -16.93
C GLU A 271 -1.82 -7.02 -17.36
N PRO A 272 -2.41 -6.41 -18.40
CA PRO A 272 -2.00 -5.09 -18.84
C PRO A 272 -2.57 -3.99 -17.93
N PRO A 273 -1.97 -2.79 -17.91
CA PRO A 273 -2.40 -1.66 -17.08
C PRO A 273 -3.89 -1.32 -17.25
N PHE A 274 -4.41 -1.42 -18.47
CA PHE A 274 -5.84 -1.22 -18.77
C PHE A 274 -6.75 -2.14 -17.95
N LEU A 275 -6.44 -3.44 -17.86
CA LEU A 275 -7.23 -4.39 -17.08
C LEU A 275 -7.16 -4.06 -15.59
N MET A 276 -5.97 -3.68 -15.12
CA MET A 276 -5.75 -3.34 -13.72
C MET A 276 -6.55 -2.09 -13.32
N ALA A 277 -6.58 -1.05 -14.15
CA ALA A 277 -7.38 0.15 -13.89
C ALA A 277 -8.89 -0.16 -13.77
N VAL A 278 -9.40 -1.07 -14.61
CA VAL A 278 -10.79 -1.56 -14.53
C VAL A 278 -11.04 -2.32 -13.22
N LYS A 279 -10.10 -3.19 -12.82
CA LYS A 279 -10.21 -3.96 -11.57
C LYS A 279 -10.23 -3.07 -10.35
N VAL A 280 -9.25 -2.17 -10.25
CA VAL A 280 -9.08 -1.22 -9.14
C VAL A 280 -10.28 -0.27 -9.04
N GLY A 281 -10.89 0.03 -10.19
CA GLY A 281 -12.16 0.73 -10.27
C GLY A 281 -12.01 2.25 -10.41
N ILE A 282 -11.03 2.68 -11.21
CA ILE A 282 -10.69 4.09 -11.45
C ILE A 282 -11.08 4.46 -12.88
N PRO A 283 -12.32 4.91 -13.15
CA PRO A 283 -12.79 5.15 -14.52
C PRO A 283 -11.97 6.21 -15.27
N GLU A 284 -11.53 7.28 -14.60
CA GLU A 284 -10.68 8.29 -15.23
C GLU A 284 -9.31 7.74 -15.62
N LEU A 285 -8.75 6.78 -14.87
CA LEU A 285 -7.50 6.12 -15.25
C LEU A 285 -7.70 5.18 -16.43
N VAL A 286 -8.86 4.52 -16.54
CA VAL A 286 -9.22 3.72 -17.74
C VAL A 286 -9.27 4.60 -18.98
N LEU A 287 -9.90 5.78 -18.87
CA LEU A 287 -9.96 6.77 -19.96
C LEU A 287 -8.55 7.28 -20.29
N TYR A 288 -7.79 7.68 -19.27
CA TYR A 288 -6.43 8.18 -19.43
C TYR A 288 -5.52 7.17 -20.15
N ILE A 289 -5.53 5.90 -19.73
CA ILE A 289 -4.77 4.84 -20.39
C ILE A 289 -5.18 4.69 -21.86
N THR A 290 -6.48 4.76 -22.16
CA THR A 290 -6.98 4.66 -23.54
C THR A 290 -6.51 5.83 -24.40
N GLU A 291 -6.57 7.06 -23.87
CA GLU A 291 -6.14 8.28 -24.56
C GLU A 291 -4.64 8.28 -24.87
N HIS A 292 -3.84 7.59 -24.05
CA HIS A 292 -2.38 7.48 -24.18
C HIS A 292 -1.94 6.20 -24.92
N GLY A 293 -2.84 5.55 -25.67
CA GLY A 293 -2.49 4.42 -26.54
C GLY A 293 -2.53 3.05 -25.89
N GLY A 294 -3.14 2.92 -24.71
CA GLY A 294 -3.42 1.65 -24.07
C GLY A 294 -4.34 0.77 -24.93
N GLN A 295 -3.92 -0.47 -25.15
CA GLN A 295 -4.63 -1.44 -25.97
C GLN A 295 -5.90 -1.90 -25.26
N LYS A 296 -7.02 -1.74 -25.96
CA LYS A 296 -8.32 -2.26 -25.55
C LYS A 296 -8.29 -3.79 -25.53
N ILE A 297 -8.86 -4.37 -24.48
CA ILE A 297 -8.98 -5.82 -24.33
C ILE A 297 -10.24 -6.29 -25.05
N ASP A 298 -10.10 -7.21 -26.02
CA ASP A 298 -11.22 -7.78 -26.79
C ASP A 298 -11.95 -8.90 -26.02
N ASN A 299 -12.35 -8.59 -24.79
CA ASN A 299 -13.12 -9.49 -23.93
C ASN A 299 -14.03 -8.68 -23.00
N SER A 300 -15.11 -8.14 -23.56
CA SER A 300 -16.12 -7.38 -22.80
C SER A 300 -16.64 -8.17 -21.60
N ARG A 301 -16.83 -9.49 -21.76
CA ARG A 301 -17.28 -10.37 -20.68
C ARG A 301 -16.35 -10.32 -19.47
N LEU A 302 -15.04 -10.39 -19.71
CA LEU A 302 -14.03 -10.28 -18.66
C LEU A 302 -14.05 -8.89 -18.01
N LEU A 303 -14.04 -7.83 -18.81
CA LEU A 303 -14.05 -6.44 -18.32
C LEU A 303 -15.27 -6.15 -17.44
N PHE A 304 -16.47 -6.49 -17.90
CA PHE A 304 -17.70 -6.28 -17.12
C PHE A 304 -17.80 -7.18 -15.87
N SER A 305 -17.04 -8.29 -15.81
CA SER A 305 -16.93 -9.11 -14.58
C SER A 305 -16.10 -8.43 -13.49
N TYR A 306 -15.14 -7.58 -13.90
CA TYR A 306 -14.28 -6.78 -13.02
C TYR A 306 -14.76 -5.34 -12.80
N ALA A 307 -15.65 -4.82 -13.64
CA ALA A 307 -16.28 -3.51 -13.46
C ALA A 307 -17.24 -3.51 -12.24
N THR A 308 -16.64 -3.42 -11.06
CA THR A 308 -17.29 -3.55 -9.74
C THR A 308 -18.18 -2.37 -9.37
N THR A 309 -18.04 -1.25 -10.06
CA THR A 309 -18.72 0.02 -9.81
C THR A 309 -19.49 0.46 -11.06
N GLU A 310 -20.60 1.16 -10.90
CA GLU A 310 -21.40 1.64 -12.03
C GLU A 310 -20.61 2.61 -12.92
N GLU A 311 -19.77 3.44 -12.32
CA GLU A 311 -18.97 4.45 -13.00
C GLU A 311 -17.98 3.80 -13.99
N VAL A 312 -17.31 2.71 -13.59
CA VAL A 312 -16.44 1.91 -14.48
C VAL A 312 -17.25 1.22 -15.57
N ARG A 313 -18.46 0.73 -15.28
CA ARG A 313 -19.34 0.13 -16.32
C ARG A 313 -19.72 1.16 -17.37
N GLN A 314 -20.15 2.35 -16.94
CA GLN A 314 -20.47 3.45 -17.84
C GLN A 314 -19.25 3.93 -18.64
N CYS A 315 -18.06 3.95 -18.01
CA CYS A 315 -16.80 4.21 -18.69
C CYS A 315 -16.55 3.18 -19.81
N LEU A 316 -16.66 1.88 -19.53
CA LEU A 316 -16.52 0.83 -20.55
C LEU A 316 -17.54 0.96 -21.69
N LEU A 317 -18.81 1.23 -21.37
CA LEU A 317 -19.85 1.49 -22.37
C LEU A 317 -19.48 2.70 -23.27
N SER A 318 -18.97 3.79 -22.68
CA SER A 318 -18.53 4.97 -23.43
C SER A 318 -17.33 4.69 -24.35
N LEU A 319 -16.52 3.68 -24.02
CA LEU A 319 -15.42 3.20 -24.85
C LEU A 319 -15.86 2.22 -25.97
N GLY A 320 -17.16 1.94 -26.08
CA GLY A 320 -17.75 1.09 -27.11
C GLY A 320 -17.84 -0.39 -26.76
N TYR A 321 -17.63 -0.78 -25.50
CA TYR A 321 -17.80 -2.16 -25.08
C TYR A 321 -19.28 -2.54 -24.95
N GLU A 322 -19.66 -3.71 -25.44
CA GLU A 322 -21.02 -4.24 -25.27
C GLU A 322 -21.19 -4.96 -23.93
N GLU A 323 -22.25 -4.61 -23.19
CA GLU A 323 -22.58 -5.28 -21.94
C GLU A 323 -23.11 -6.70 -22.21
N PRO A 324 -22.57 -7.74 -21.54
CA PRO A 324 -23.01 -9.12 -21.73
C PRO A 324 -24.50 -9.33 -21.36
N GLN A 325 -25.28 -9.92 -22.26
CA GLN A 325 -26.73 -10.13 -22.08
C GLN A 325 -27.10 -11.07 -20.91
N ASP A 326 -26.17 -11.91 -20.46
CA ASP A 326 -26.40 -12.93 -19.42
C ASP A 326 -26.52 -12.36 -17.98
N GLY A 327 -26.51 -11.02 -17.80
CA GLY A 327 -26.67 -10.39 -16.49
C GLY A 327 -25.52 -10.68 -15.52
N ILE A 328 -24.28 -10.64 -16.02
CA ILE A 328 -23.07 -10.87 -15.22
C ILE A 328 -23.03 -9.89 -14.07
N ARG A 329 -23.26 -10.41 -12.86
CA ARG A 329 -23.08 -9.63 -11.63
C ARG A 329 -21.59 -9.46 -11.39
N PRO A 330 -21.09 -8.22 -11.28
CA PRO A 330 -19.70 -8.00 -10.91
C PRO A 330 -19.37 -8.76 -9.64
N SER A 331 -18.13 -9.21 -9.57
CA SER A 331 -17.56 -9.71 -8.34
C SER A 331 -17.66 -8.60 -7.28
N ARG A 332 -18.61 -8.64 -6.34
CA ARG A 332 -18.62 -7.77 -5.14
C ARG A 332 -17.53 -8.22 -4.16
N ARG A 333 -16.32 -8.40 -4.67
CA ARG A 333 -15.18 -9.00 -4.00
C ARG A 333 -14.12 -7.92 -3.91
N CYS A 334 -13.76 -7.51 -2.70
CA CYS A 334 -12.53 -6.75 -2.50
C CYS A 334 -11.38 -7.52 -3.17
N ILE A 335 -10.55 -6.79 -3.89
CA ILE A 335 -9.43 -7.36 -4.62
C ILE A 335 -8.46 -7.85 -3.55
N SER A 336 -8.29 -9.17 -3.45
CA SER A 336 -7.15 -9.71 -2.71
C SER A 336 -5.95 -9.56 -3.63
N MET A 337 -5.30 -8.40 -3.60
CA MET A 337 -3.98 -8.27 -4.20
C MET A 337 -3.04 -9.02 -3.27
N ARG A 338 -2.89 -10.33 -3.47
CA ARG A 338 -1.80 -11.07 -2.83
C ARG A 338 -0.50 -10.63 -3.49
N HIS A 339 -0.10 -9.40 -3.26
CA HIS A 339 1.30 -9.07 -3.32
C HIS A 339 1.89 -9.69 -2.07
N ARG A 340 2.96 -10.48 -2.25
CA ARG A 340 3.77 -10.87 -1.10
C ARG A 340 4.16 -9.54 -0.46
N SER A 341 3.74 -9.32 0.76
CA SER A 341 4.31 -8.27 1.59
C SER A 341 5.80 -8.59 1.66
N TRP A 342 6.58 -7.83 0.89
CA TRP A 342 8.03 -7.93 0.90
C TRP A 342 8.46 -6.96 2.00
N VAL A 343 8.70 -7.50 3.19
CA VAL A 343 9.67 -6.89 4.11
C VAL A 343 10.99 -7.61 3.90
#